data_AF-A0A1G9ZPM7-F1
#
_entry.id   AF-A0A1G9ZPM7-F1
#
_cell.length_a   1.000
_cell.length_b   1.000
_cell.length_c   1.000
_cell.angle_alpha   90.00
_cell.angle_beta   90.00
_cell.angle_gamma   90.00
#
_symmetry.space_group_name_H-M   'P 1'
#
loop_
_entity.id
_entity.type
_entity.pdbx_description
1 polymer ?
#
loop_
_entity_poly.entity_id
_entity_poly.type
_entity_poly.pdbx_seq_one_letter_code
_entity_poly.pdbx_strand_id
1 'polypeptide(L)'
;MKKKTIAITAAGVVIVGVITAFAFLNNTLGNNVEIESVIPAQETGASNGTNTADAAAESAGAAVTAEQLNGAWNITDTSKVYWSVTTSKETVNFVDPSVTGTWNVNLDDAGAMTGEGTVEMSALDSGNAKRDEHVKGADFLSVTEFPQSTFVVKSFSELPAEWTEGTAVPVQLQGTMTVKGIEKEVTFDSQAVYSGGQLMLSGTTTVTFEDFGMANPHSIVLDTENNLEVRLELVLSK
;
A
#
# COMPACT_ATOMS: atom_id res chain seq x y z
N MET A 1 46.05 -7.92 50.57
CA MET A 1 45.91 -8.64 49.29
C MET A 1 44.47 -8.44 48.80
N LYS A 2 44.24 -7.64 47.75
CA LYS A 2 42.91 -7.41 47.14
C LYS A 2 43.00 -7.78 45.66
N LYS A 3 42.33 -8.85 45.25
CA LYS A 3 41.98 -9.15 43.86
C LYS A 3 40.56 -9.71 43.88
N LYS A 4 39.69 -9.14 43.04
CA LYS A 4 38.49 -9.72 42.38
C LYS A 4 37.34 -8.72 42.29
N THR A 5 37.33 -7.85 41.27
CA THR A 5 36.10 -7.16 40.83
C THR A 5 36.12 -6.66 39.37
N ILE A 6 36.94 -7.23 38.48
CA ILE A 6 37.05 -6.72 37.08
C ILE A 6 36.42 -7.66 36.03
N ALA A 7 36.03 -8.89 36.39
CA ALA A 7 35.59 -9.89 35.40
C ALA A 7 34.11 -9.79 34.96
N ILE A 8 33.23 -9.12 35.73
CA ILE A 8 31.77 -9.11 35.43
C ILE A 8 31.39 -7.95 34.49
N THR A 9 32.08 -6.82 34.56
CA THR A 9 31.78 -5.65 33.72
C THR A 9 32.13 -5.87 32.24
N ALA A 10 33.21 -6.60 31.95
CA ALA A 10 33.60 -6.91 30.57
C ALA A 10 32.62 -7.87 29.87
N ALA A 11 32.10 -8.88 30.58
CA ALA A 11 31.12 -9.81 30.02
C ALA A 11 29.76 -9.14 29.75
N GLY A 12 29.30 -8.26 30.64
CA GLY A 12 28.06 -7.50 30.45
C GLY A 12 28.13 -6.54 29.25
N VAL A 13 29.25 -5.84 29.06
CA VAL A 13 29.44 -4.92 27.93
C VAL A 13 29.55 -5.65 26.59
N VAL A 14 30.20 -6.82 26.55
CA VAL A 14 30.30 -7.63 25.32
C VAL A 14 28.94 -8.24 24.95
N ILE A 15 28.16 -8.75 25.92
CA ILE A 15 26.83 -9.31 25.65
C ILE A 15 25.87 -8.22 25.19
N VAL A 16 25.85 -7.05 25.83
CA VAL A 16 25.02 -5.91 25.41
C VAL A 16 25.46 -5.38 24.04
N GLY A 17 26.77 -5.33 23.76
CA GLY A 17 27.32 -4.96 22.45
C GLY A 17 26.93 -5.95 21.34
N VAL A 18 26.92 -7.25 21.64
CA VAL A 18 26.48 -8.29 20.68
C VAL A 18 24.97 -8.25 20.48
N ILE A 19 24.16 -8.02 21.52
CA ILE A 19 22.70 -7.90 21.41
C ILE A 19 22.33 -6.64 20.63
N THR A 20 22.98 -5.50 20.90
CA THR A 20 22.73 -4.25 20.16
C THR A 20 23.22 -4.34 18.72
N ALA A 21 24.37 -4.96 18.46
CA ALA A 21 24.83 -5.23 17.09
C ALA A 21 23.91 -6.23 16.37
N PHE A 22 23.41 -7.26 17.05
CA PHE A 22 22.47 -8.23 16.50
C PHE A 22 21.09 -7.61 16.22
N ALA A 23 20.57 -6.79 17.14
CA ALA A 23 19.33 -6.05 16.94
C ALA A 23 19.47 -5.01 15.81
N PHE A 24 20.60 -4.32 15.72
CA PHE A 24 20.91 -3.42 14.62
C PHE A 24 21.02 -4.17 13.29
N LEU A 25 21.72 -5.30 13.25
CA LEU A 25 21.80 -6.17 12.06
C LEU A 25 20.42 -6.67 11.65
N ASN A 26 19.61 -7.15 12.59
CA ASN A 26 18.26 -7.64 12.31
C ASN A 26 17.34 -6.51 11.82
N ASN A 27 17.43 -5.33 12.42
CA ASN A 27 16.72 -4.12 11.99
C ASN A 27 17.19 -3.62 10.61
N THR A 28 18.41 -3.91 10.18
CA THR A 28 18.90 -3.59 8.83
C THR A 28 18.64 -4.71 7.79
N LEU A 29 18.21 -5.90 8.20
CA LEU A 29 18.14 -7.08 7.34
C LEU A 29 16.72 -7.64 7.16
N GLY A 30 15.79 -7.39 8.08
CA GLY A 30 14.40 -7.86 8.00
C GLY A 30 13.45 -6.93 7.24
N ASN A 31 12.21 -7.39 7.00
CA ASN A 31 11.13 -6.54 6.52
C ASN A 31 10.75 -5.48 7.58
N ASN A 32 10.78 -4.20 7.20
CA ASN A 32 10.55 -3.07 8.11
C ASN A 32 9.38 -2.18 7.68
N VAL A 33 8.68 -2.54 6.60
CA VAL A 33 7.56 -1.74 6.07
C VAL A 33 6.26 -2.46 6.40
N GLU A 34 5.48 -1.83 7.28
CA GLU A 34 4.10 -2.21 7.56
C GLU A 34 3.17 -1.49 6.57
N ILE A 35 2.15 -2.21 6.09
CA ILE A 35 1.14 -1.61 5.22
C ILE A 35 0.15 -0.84 6.10
N GLU A 36 0.08 0.47 5.89
CA GLU A 36 -0.91 1.34 6.53
C GLU A 36 -2.14 1.47 5.63
N SER A 37 -3.30 1.01 6.13
CA SER A 37 -4.58 1.17 5.43
C SER A 37 -5.11 2.58 5.61
N VAL A 38 -5.56 3.22 4.51
CA VAL A 38 -6.25 4.52 4.58
C VAL A 38 -7.72 4.36 4.98
N ILE A 39 -8.30 3.19 4.77
CA ILE A 39 -9.67 2.90 5.20
C ILE A 39 -9.64 2.42 6.66
N PRO A 40 -10.33 3.09 7.60
CA PRO A 40 -10.43 2.64 8.98
C PRO A 40 -11.17 1.30 9.05
N ALA A 41 -10.67 0.39 9.89
CA ALA A 41 -11.33 -0.89 10.15
C ALA A 41 -12.75 -0.63 10.68
N GLN A 42 -13.76 -1.15 9.99
CA GLN A 42 -15.14 -1.15 10.47
C GLN A 42 -15.19 -2.06 11.71
N GLU A 43 -15.61 -1.54 12.87
CA GLU A 43 -15.93 -2.41 14.00
C GLU A 43 -17.12 -3.29 13.61
N THR A 44 -16.86 -4.55 13.26
CA THR A 44 -17.92 -5.55 13.14
C THR A 44 -18.49 -5.80 14.53
N GLY A 45 -19.63 -5.17 14.84
CA GLY A 45 -20.43 -5.47 16.00
C GLY A 45 -20.86 -6.95 15.98
N ALA A 46 -20.09 -7.81 16.65
CA ALA A 46 -20.50 -9.17 16.92
C ALA A 46 -21.70 -9.13 17.87
N SER A 47 -22.89 -9.28 17.29
CA SER A 47 -24.16 -9.47 18.00
C SER A 47 -24.09 -10.69 18.93
N ASN A 48 -23.69 -10.48 20.19
CA ASN A 48 -24.02 -11.40 21.28
C ASN A 48 -25.38 -11.00 21.85
N GLY A 49 -26.39 -11.81 21.57
CA GLY A 49 -27.76 -11.55 21.96
C GLY A 49 -27.93 -11.37 23.47
N THR A 50 -28.65 -10.31 23.85
CA THR A 50 -29.57 -10.30 24.99
C THR A 50 -30.55 -9.14 24.82
N ASN A 51 -31.85 -9.44 24.88
CA ASN A 51 -32.94 -8.49 24.80
C ASN A 51 -32.76 -7.31 25.77
N THR A 52 -32.74 -6.09 25.26
CA THR A 52 -33.38 -4.92 25.89
C THR A 52 -33.72 -3.93 24.77
N ALA A 53 -35.03 -3.74 24.55
CA ALA A 53 -35.53 -2.68 23.70
C ALA A 53 -35.42 -1.36 24.47
N ASP A 54 -34.44 -0.51 24.14
CA ASP A 54 -34.57 0.95 24.05
C ASP A 54 -33.26 1.55 23.51
N ALA A 55 -33.39 2.45 22.54
CA ALA A 55 -32.39 3.40 22.02
C ALA A 55 -30.96 2.89 21.71
N ALA A 56 -30.78 2.30 20.54
CA ALA A 56 -29.52 2.41 19.79
C ALA A 56 -29.85 2.82 18.36
N ALA A 57 -30.04 4.12 18.14
CA ALA A 57 -29.73 4.68 16.84
C ALA A 57 -28.20 4.63 16.74
N GLU A 58 -27.67 3.48 16.32
CA GLU A 58 -26.34 3.41 15.75
C GLU A 58 -26.29 4.51 14.70
N SER A 59 -25.33 5.42 14.84
CA SER A 59 -25.13 6.53 13.91
C SER A 59 -24.73 5.96 12.56
N ALA A 60 -25.71 5.48 11.78
CA ALA A 60 -25.56 5.31 10.35
C ALA A 60 -25.01 6.64 9.83
N GLY A 61 -23.88 6.57 9.10
CA GLY A 61 -23.26 7.76 8.52
C GLY A 61 -24.29 8.60 7.76
N ALA A 62 -24.05 9.90 7.62
CA ALA A 62 -24.93 10.73 6.81
C ALA A 62 -24.96 10.21 5.37
N ALA A 63 -26.11 10.32 4.70
CA ALA A 63 -26.19 10.06 3.27
C ALA A 63 -25.25 11.02 2.54
N VAL A 64 -24.40 10.48 1.67
CA VAL A 64 -23.47 11.25 0.84
C VAL A 64 -24.17 11.58 -0.46
N THR A 65 -24.19 12.86 -0.81
CA THR A 65 -24.84 13.38 -2.01
C THR A 65 -23.95 13.24 -3.25
N ALA A 66 -24.56 13.17 -4.42
CA ALA A 66 -23.83 13.15 -5.69
C ALA A 66 -22.97 14.42 -5.86
N GLU A 67 -23.41 15.58 -5.36
CA GLU A 67 -22.64 16.83 -5.41
C GLU A 67 -21.35 16.76 -4.56
N GLN A 68 -21.38 16.01 -3.46
CA GLN A 68 -20.19 15.78 -2.64
C GLN A 68 -19.18 14.89 -3.36
N LEU A 69 -19.65 13.84 -4.05
CA LEU A 69 -18.78 12.88 -4.74
C LEU A 69 -18.32 13.35 -6.11
N ASN A 70 -19.21 13.93 -6.92
CA ASN A 70 -18.92 14.31 -8.30
C ASN A 70 -17.88 15.43 -8.39
N GLY A 71 -17.02 15.35 -9.40
CA GLY A 71 -16.00 16.35 -9.73
C GLY A 71 -14.58 15.81 -9.69
N ALA A 72 -13.63 16.74 -9.77
CA ALA A 72 -12.20 16.46 -9.76
C ALA A 72 -11.67 16.27 -8.33
N TRP A 73 -10.85 15.25 -8.17
CA TRP A 73 -10.18 14.84 -6.94
C TRP A 73 -8.69 14.72 -7.22
N ASN A 74 -7.87 15.12 -6.25
CA ASN A 74 -6.42 15.06 -6.33
C ASN A 74 -5.90 14.13 -5.25
N ILE A 75 -4.95 13.25 -5.60
CA ILE A 75 -4.25 12.40 -4.64
C ILE A 75 -3.45 13.30 -3.67
N THR A 76 -3.60 13.06 -2.37
CA THR A 76 -2.90 13.81 -1.31
C THR A 76 -1.57 13.15 -0.95
N ASP A 77 -0.69 13.90 -0.29
CA ASP A 77 0.64 13.47 0.16
C ASP A 77 0.63 12.39 1.26
N THR A 78 -0.53 12.11 1.85
CA THR A 78 -0.73 10.99 2.78
C THR A 78 -0.94 9.65 2.08
N SER A 79 -1.08 9.66 0.75
CA SER A 79 -1.27 8.46 -0.05
C SER A 79 0.02 7.67 -0.20
N LYS A 80 -0.11 6.35 -0.27
CA LYS A 80 1.01 5.42 -0.44
C LYS A 80 0.65 4.34 -1.45
N VAL A 81 1.67 3.87 -2.17
CA VAL A 81 1.58 2.63 -2.96
C VAL A 81 2.56 1.64 -2.36
N TYR A 82 2.14 0.38 -2.25
CA TYR A 82 2.98 -0.69 -1.74
C TYR A 82 3.19 -1.77 -2.80
N TRP A 83 4.38 -2.36 -2.77
CA TRP A 83 4.73 -3.55 -3.53
C TRP A 83 5.16 -4.64 -2.56
N SER A 84 4.52 -5.80 -2.62
CA SER A 84 4.81 -6.92 -1.72
C SER A 84 5.34 -8.11 -2.52
N VAL A 85 6.50 -8.61 -2.12
CA VAL A 85 7.18 -9.75 -2.72
C VAL A 85 7.35 -10.82 -1.65
N THR A 86 6.73 -11.98 -1.86
CA THR A 86 6.85 -13.12 -0.94
C THR A 86 8.05 -13.98 -1.32
N THR A 87 8.86 -14.33 -0.33
CA THR A 87 10.00 -15.25 -0.47
C THR A 87 9.82 -16.47 0.42
N SER A 88 10.68 -17.46 0.29
CA SER A 88 10.70 -18.63 1.16
C SER A 88 11.01 -18.34 2.64
N LYS A 89 11.38 -17.09 2.98
CA LYS A 89 11.68 -16.67 4.36
C LYS A 89 10.67 -15.69 4.94
N GLU A 90 10.26 -14.72 4.14
CA GLU A 90 9.36 -13.64 4.56
C GLU A 90 8.72 -12.95 3.35
N THR A 91 7.66 -12.17 3.60
CA THR A 91 7.18 -11.16 2.64
C THR A 91 7.92 -9.87 2.88
N VAL A 92 8.48 -9.31 1.81
CA VAL A 92 9.14 -8.00 1.80
C VAL A 92 8.17 -6.98 1.22
N ASN A 93 7.91 -5.92 1.98
CA ASN A 93 7.11 -4.79 1.50
C ASN A 93 8.02 -3.63 1.11
N PHE A 94 7.69 -3.00 -0.01
CA PHE A 94 8.21 -1.71 -0.40
C PHE A 94 7.07 -0.70 -0.30
N VAL A 95 7.35 0.50 0.19
CA VAL A 95 6.43 1.63 0.20
C VAL A 95 6.96 2.71 -0.73
N ASP A 96 6.06 3.34 -1.47
CA ASP A 96 6.30 4.57 -2.22
C ASP A 96 5.32 5.65 -1.73
N PRO A 97 5.79 6.64 -0.96
CA PRO A 97 4.97 7.76 -0.51
C PRO A 97 4.89 8.91 -1.52
N SER A 98 5.61 8.85 -2.65
CA SER A 98 5.65 9.92 -3.65
C SER A 98 4.60 9.68 -4.74
N VAL A 99 3.34 9.69 -4.32
CA VAL A 99 2.18 9.43 -5.18
C VAL A 99 1.52 10.75 -5.60
N THR A 100 1.21 10.88 -6.88
CA THR A 100 0.46 12.01 -7.43
C THR A 100 -0.58 11.51 -8.43
N GLY A 101 -1.61 12.31 -8.70
CA GLY A 101 -2.61 11.95 -9.71
C GLY A 101 -3.93 12.67 -9.52
N THR A 102 -4.80 12.51 -10.52
CA THR A 102 -6.11 13.15 -10.57
C THR A 102 -7.20 12.17 -10.95
N TRP A 103 -8.36 12.32 -10.35
CA TRP A 103 -9.51 11.45 -10.54
C TRP A 103 -10.74 12.32 -10.79
N ASN A 104 -11.59 11.93 -11.73
CA ASN A 104 -12.89 12.55 -11.94
C ASN A 104 -13.97 11.54 -11.61
N VAL A 105 -14.78 11.84 -10.60
CA VAL A 105 -15.95 11.03 -10.23
C VAL A 105 -17.19 11.65 -10.84
N ASN A 106 -18.04 10.83 -11.46
CA ASN A 106 -19.33 11.24 -11.98
C ASN A 106 -20.35 10.09 -11.87
N LEU A 107 -21.17 10.12 -10.81
CA LEU A 107 -22.20 9.12 -10.56
C LEU A 107 -23.35 9.16 -11.57
N ASP A 108 -23.53 10.28 -12.28
CA ASP A 108 -24.59 10.45 -13.28
C ASP A 108 -24.16 9.95 -14.67
N ASP A 109 -22.85 9.90 -14.94
CA ASP A 109 -22.25 9.41 -16.17
C ASP A 109 -20.95 8.65 -15.88
N ALA A 110 -21.07 7.33 -15.73
CA ALA A 110 -19.94 6.44 -15.50
C ALA A 110 -18.89 6.51 -16.63
N GLY A 111 -19.28 6.88 -17.85
CA GLY A 111 -18.36 7.04 -18.99
C GLY A 111 -17.48 8.29 -18.88
N ALA A 112 -17.85 9.25 -18.03
CA ALA A 112 -17.06 10.42 -17.72
C ALA A 112 -16.13 10.22 -16.51
N MET A 113 -16.14 9.04 -15.88
CA MET A 113 -15.20 8.74 -14.80
C MET A 113 -13.80 8.50 -15.34
N THR A 114 -12.81 9.13 -14.70
CA THR A 114 -11.40 8.95 -15.05
C THR A 114 -10.56 8.84 -13.78
N GLY A 115 -9.41 8.20 -13.86
CA GLY A 115 -8.44 8.14 -12.78
C GLY A 115 -7.05 7.92 -13.34
N GLU A 116 -6.10 8.70 -12.87
CA GLU A 116 -4.68 8.48 -13.15
C GLU A 116 -3.86 8.64 -11.87
N GLY A 117 -2.80 7.83 -11.76
CA GLY A 117 -1.84 7.87 -10.68
C GLY A 117 -0.43 7.70 -11.21
N THR A 118 0.52 8.39 -10.59
CA THR A 118 1.95 8.31 -10.88
C THR A 118 2.71 8.20 -9.56
N VAL A 119 3.70 7.31 -9.54
CA VAL A 119 4.66 7.18 -8.44
C VAL A 119 6.06 7.50 -8.93
N GLU A 120 6.83 8.22 -8.11
CA GLU A 120 8.24 8.49 -8.37
C GLU A 120 9.10 7.35 -7.81
N MET A 121 9.57 6.45 -8.69
CA MET A 121 10.24 5.21 -8.28
C MET A 121 11.55 5.42 -7.50
N SER A 122 12.08 6.66 -7.51
CA SER A 122 13.21 7.05 -6.66
C SER A 122 12.86 7.06 -5.16
N ALA A 123 11.59 7.20 -4.79
CA ALA A 123 11.09 7.24 -3.41
C ALA A 123 10.81 5.86 -2.82
N LEU A 124 10.81 4.80 -3.64
CA LEU A 124 10.59 3.42 -3.21
C LEU A 124 11.54 3.02 -2.06
N ASP A 125 10.99 2.52 -0.96
CA ASP A 125 11.73 2.18 0.27
C ASP A 125 11.20 0.87 0.86
N SER A 126 12.09 -0.05 1.19
CA SER A 126 11.78 -1.29 1.90
C SER A 126 12.31 -1.34 3.33
N GLY A 127 12.87 -0.23 3.81
CA GLY A 127 13.64 -0.12 5.04
C GLY A 127 15.02 -0.79 4.97
N ASN A 128 15.51 -1.11 3.76
CA ASN A 128 16.84 -1.66 3.53
C ASN A 128 17.49 -1.01 2.30
N ALA A 129 18.35 -0.02 2.56
CA ALA A 129 18.98 0.79 1.51
C ALA A 129 19.73 -0.02 0.44
N LYS A 130 20.34 -1.17 0.78
CA LYS A 130 21.03 -2.01 -0.22
C LYS A 130 20.06 -2.72 -1.15
N ARG A 131 18.93 -3.19 -0.59
CA ARG A 131 17.86 -3.80 -1.38
C ARG A 131 17.21 -2.75 -2.28
N ASP A 132 16.98 -1.55 -1.75
CA ASP A 132 16.40 -0.45 -2.52
C ASP A 132 17.32 -0.01 -3.66
N GLU A 133 18.63 0.12 -3.42
CA GLU A 133 19.63 0.40 -4.46
C GLU A 133 19.63 -0.69 -5.55
N HIS A 134 19.57 -1.96 -5.16
CA HIS A 134 19.55 -3.08 -6.09
C HIS A 134 18.28 -3.09 -6.96
N VAL A 135 17.10 -2.93 -6.35
CA VAL A 135 15.79 -2.94 -7.04
C VAL A 135 15.60 -1.72 -7.93
N LYS A 136 16.17 -0.57 -7.57
CA LYS A 136 16.16 0.64 -8.42
C LYS A 136 17.11 0.54 -9.61
N GLY A 137 18.06 -0.41 -9.58
CA GLY A 137 19.07 -0.63 -10.61
C GLY A 137 18.53 -1.19 -11.94
N ALA A 138 19.43 -1.29 -12.92
CA ALA A 138 19.10 -1.66 -14.30
C ALA A 138 18.57 -3.09 -14.48
N ASP A 139 18.87 -3.98 -13.54
CA ASP A 139 18.40 -5.38 -13.58
C ASP A 139 16.89 -5.49 -13.25
N PHE A 140 16.33 -4.48 -12.57
CA PHE A 140 14.93 -4.44 -12.15
C PHE A 140 14.22 -3.21 -12.71
N LEU A 141 13.98 -2.18 -11.89
CA LEU A 141 13.13 -1.05 -12.24
C LEU A 141 13.79 -0.04 -13.18
N SER A 142 15.12 -0.06 -13.31
CA SER A 142 15.87 0.86 -14.17
C SER A 142 15.47 2.33 -13.94
N VAL A 143 15.39 2.78 -12.68
CA VAL A 143 14.78 4.07 -12.29
C VAL A 143 15.46 5.29 -12.93
N THR A 144 16.74 5.18 -13.29
CA THR A 144 17.44 6.26 -14.02
C THR A 144 16.86 6.48 -15.42
N GLU A 145 16.39 5.44 -16.09
CA GLU A 145 15.77 5.50 -17.42
C GLU A 145 14.24 5.66 -17.33
N PHE A 146 13.62 4.98 -16.37
CA PHE A 146 12.17 4.99 -16.12
C PHE A 146 11.88 5.51 -14.71
N PRO A 147 11.93 6.83 -14.49
CA PRO A 147 11.81 7.41 -13.15
C PRO A 147 10.41 7.25 -12.54
N GLN A 148 9.40 7.04 -13.38
CA GLN A 148 8.00 6.99 -12.98
C GLN A 148 7.36 5.65 -13.37
N SER A 149 6.45 5.19 -12.52
CA SER A 149 5.44 4.20 -12.89
C SER A 149 4.06 4.83 -12.82
N THR A 150 3.15 4.42 -13.70
CA THR A 150 1.83 5.03 -13.83
C THR A 150 0.72 4.00 -13.84
N PHE A 151 -0.49 4.43 -13.49
CA PHE A 151 -1.71 3.68 -13.71
C PHE A 151 -2.78 4.61 -14.27
N VAL A 152 -3.41 4.23 -15.37
CA VAL A 152 -4.50 4.97 -16.01
C VAL A 152 -5.72 4.07 -16.06
N VAL A 153 -6.79 4.49 -15.38
CA VAL A 153 -8.06 3.76 -15.33
C VAL A 153 -8.75 3.85 -16.69
N LYS A 154 -9.20 2.70 -17.20
CA LYS A 154 -10.03 2.58 -18.40
C LYS A 154 -11.50 2.43 -18.10
N SER A 155 -11.84 1.73 -17.01
CA SER A 155 -13.22 1.54 -16.59
C SER A 155 -13.32 1.19 -15.11
N PHE A 156 -14.47 1.52 -14.53
CA PHE A 156 -14.86 1.20 -13.17
C PHE A 156 -15.98 0.16 -13.19
N SER A 157 -16.10 -0.67 -12.15
CA SER A 157 -17.33 -1.43 -11.93
C SER A 157 -18.52 -0.51 -11.67
N GLU A 158 -19.74 -1.05 -11.76
CA GLU A 158 -20.93 -0.33 -11.29
C GLU A 158 -20.77 0.06 -9.82
N LEU A 159 -21.15 1.31 -9.52
CA LEU A 159 -21.17 1.87 -8.17
C LEU A 159 -22.61 1.98 -7.69
N PRO A 160 -22.86 1.91 -6.37
CA PRO A 160 -24.18 2.15 -5.82
C PRO A 160 -24.59 3.61 -6.05
N ALA A 161 -25.88 3.81 -6.28
CA ALA A 161 -26.47 5.14 -6.42
C ALA A 161 -26.45 5.96 -5.12
N GLU A 162 -26.44 5.26 -3.98
CA GLU A 162 -26.44 5.87 -2.65
C GLU A 162 -25.18 5.47 -1.91
N TRP A 163 -24.52 6.48 -1.34
CA TRP A 163 -23.35 6.30 -0.49
C TRP A 163 -23.70 6.73 0.93
N THR A 164 -23.14 6.03 1.91
CA THR A 164 -23.25 6.39 3.32
C THR A 164 -21.85 6.75 3.81
N GLU A 165 -21.74 7.88 4.49
CA GLU A 165 -20.45 8.37 4.98
C GLU A 165 -19.78 7.33 5.89
N GLY A 166 -18.49 7.12 5.71
CA GLY A 166 -17.72 6.12 6.44
C GLY A 166 -18.02 4.67 6.05
N THR A 167 -18.89 4.40 5.07
CA THR A 167 -19.19 3.03 4.59
C THR A 167 -18.33 2.68 3.38
N ALA A 168 -17.75 1.48 3.38
CA ALA A 168 -16.95 0.98 2.27
C ALA A 168 -17.82 0.54 1.10
N VAL A 169 -17.47 1.01 -0.09
CA VAL A 169 -18.10 0.67 -1.37
C VAL A 169 -17.10 -0.10 -2.21
N PRO A 170 -17.38 -1.35 -2.62
CA PRO A 170 -16.50 -2.10 -3.50
C PRO A 170 -16.45 -1.47 -4.89
N VAL A 171 -15.25 -1.37 -5.46
CA VAL A 171 -15.02 -0.87 -6.81
C VAL A 171 -13.88 -1.65 -7.47
N GLN A 172 -14.12 -2.19 -8.66
CA GLN A 172 -13.06 -2.74 -9.50
C GLN A 172 -12.56 -1.67 -10.46
N LEU A 173 -11.24 -1.50 -10.53
CA LEU A 173 -10.58 -0.56 -11.42
C LEU A 173 -9.82 -1.33 -12.48
N GLN A 174 -10.31 -1.31 -13.72
CA GLN A 174 -9.58 -1.87 -14.86
C GLN A 174 -8.81 -0.76 -15.54
N GLY A 175 -7.51 -0.96 -15.77
CA GLY A 175 -6.67 0.07 -16.37
C GLY A 175 -5.34 -0.46 -16.86
N THR A 176 -4.55 0.46 -17.41
CA THR A 176 -3.18 0.18 -17.87
C THR A 176 -2.20 0.63 -16.80
N MET A 177 -1.42 -0.32 -16.28
CA MET A 177 -0.29 -0.06 -15.41
C MET A 177 1.00 -0.05 -16.24
N THR A 178 1.81 0.99 -16.09
CA THR A 178 3.10 1.11 -16.75
C THR A 178 4.20 1.07 -15.71
N VAL A 179 5.07 0.07 -15.78
CA VAL A 179 6.26 -0.06 -14.91
C VAL A 179 7.45 -0.33 -15.81
N LYS A 180 8.57 0.36 -15.58
CA LYS A 180 9.79 0.22 -16.41
C LYS A 180 9.51 0.43 -17.91
N GLY A 181 8.61 1.36 -18.24
CA GLY A 181 8.18 1.66 -19.61
C GLY A 181 7.38 0.55 -20.31
N ILE A 182 6.98 -0.50 -19.60
CA ILE A 182 6.18 -1.62 -20.14
C ILE A 182 4.74 -1.51 -19.63
N GLU A 183 3.78 -1.54 -20.55
CA GLU A 183 2.35 -1.46 -20.26
C GLU A 183 1.75 -2.85 -20.01
N LYS A 184 0.89 -2.94 -18.99
CA LYS A 184 0.13 -4.14 -18.64
C LYS A 184 -1.29 -3.75 -18.24
N GLU A 185 -2.28 -4.44 -18.82
CA GLU A 185 -3.66 -4.36 -18.35
C GLU A 185 -3.80 -5.09 -17.01
N VAL A 186 -4.32 -4.40 -16.00
CA VAL A 186 -4.56 -4.96 -14.66
C VAL A 186 -5.94 -4.56 -14.15
N THR A 187 -6.44 -5.34 -13.21
CA THR A 187 -7.66 -5.04 -12.45
C THR A 187 -7.28 -4.91 -10.98
N PHE A 188 -7.58 -3.77 -10.37
CA PHE A 188 -7.51 -3.61 -8.92
C PHE A 188 -8.87 -3.92 -8.30
N ASP A 189 -8.89 -4.90 -7.40
CA ASP A 189 -10.01 -5.15 -6.51
C ASP A 189 -9.91 -4.17 -5.34
N SER A 190 -10.82 -3.19 -5.30
CA SER A 190 -10.69 -2.04 -4.39
C SER A 190 -11.96 -1.79 -3.58
N GLN A 191 -11.80 -1.01 -2.52
CA GLN A 191 -12.86 -0.41 -1.74
C GLN A 191 -12.63 1.10 -1.69
N ALA A 192 -13.72 1.86 -1.75
CA ALA A 192 -13.73 3.31 -1.62
C ALA A 192 -14.59 3.72 -0.42
N VAL A 193 -14.15 4.71 0.34
CA VAL A 193 -14.89 5.31 1.46
C VAL A 193 -14.86 6.81 1.32
N TYR A 194 -16.04 7.44 1.37
CA TYR A 194 -16.13 8.88 1.56
C TYR A 194 -16.28 9.21 3.04
N SER A 195 -15.46 10.10 3.58
CA SER A 195 -15.54 10.55 4.97
C SER A 195 -14.87 11.91 5.14
N GLY A 196 -15.52 12.84 5.85
CA GLY A 196 -14.91 14.12 6.21
C GLY A 196 -14.51 15.00 5.02
N GLY A 197 -15.15 14.82 3.86
CA GLY A 197 -14.82 15.54 2.63
C GLY A 197 -13.63 14.94 1.84
N GLN A 198 -13.14 13.77 2.25
CA GLN A 198 -12.11 13.03 1.54
C GLN A 198 -12.67 11.75 0.93
N LEU A 199 -12.07 11.31 -0.18
CA LEU A 199 -12.31 10.00 -0.76
C LEU A 199 -11.07 9.15 -0.50
N MET A 200 -11.25 8.03 0.19
CA MET A 200 -10.18 7.07 0.50
C MET A 200 -10.38 5.82 -0.34
N LEU A 201 -9.31 5.29 -0.92
CA LEU A 201 -9.34 4.10 -1.75
C LEU A 201 -8.23 3.14 -1.31
N SER A 202 -8.60 1.90 -0.96
CA SER A 202 -7.67 0.80 -0.74
C SER A 202 -7.95 -0.28 -1.80
N GLY A 203 -6.93 -0.71 -2.53
CA GLY A 203 -7.12 -1.70 -3.58
C GLY A 203 -5.88 -2.51 -3.88
N THR A 204 -6.07 -3.77 -4.29
CA THR A 204 -4.96 -4.67 -4.60
C THR A 204 -5.07 -5.24 -6.01
N THR A 205 -3.92 -5.51 -6.62
CA THR A 205 -3.81 -6.35 -7.80
C THR A 205 -2.57 -7.24 -7.69
N THR A 206 -2.51 -8.26 -8.53
CA THR A 206 -1.39 -9.19 -8.59
C THR A 206 -0.78 -9.16 -9.98
N VAL A 207 0.54 -9.00 -10.03
CA VAL A 207 1.35 -9.02 -11.26
C VAL A 207 2.56 -9.93 -11.09
N THR A 208 3.33 -10.13 -12.15
CA THR A 208 4.57 -10.90 -12.12
C THR A 208 5.77 -10.04 -12.52
N PHE A 209 6.98 -10.51 -12.22
CA PHE A 209 8.21 -9.85 -12.68
C PHE A 209 8.27 -9.77 -14.23
N GLU A 210 7.86 -10.85 -14.89
CA GLU A 210 7.91 -10.97 -16.36
C GLU A 210 6.96 -9.99 -17.06
N ASP A 211 5.82 -9.64 -16.43
CA ASP A 211 4.89 -8.65 -16.96
C ASP A 211 5.56 -7.30 -17.27
N PHE A 212 6.67 -6.99 -16.58
CA PHE A 212 7.44 -5.77 -16.75
C PHE A 212 8.90 -6.04 -17.14
N GLY A 213 9.16 -7.17 -17.80
CA GLY A 213 10.48 -7.50 -18.34
C GLY A 213 11.57 -7.64 -17.29
N MET A 214 11.20 -8.06 -16.08
CA MET A 214 12.13 -8.39 -14.99
C MET A 214 12.22 -9.91 -14.82
N ALA A 215 13.41 -10.39 -14.48
CA ALA A 215 13.57 -11.77 -14.06
C ALA A 215 13.19 -11.89 -12.58
N ASN A 216 12.44 -12.93 -12.23
CA ASN A 216 12.20 -13.25 -10.83
C ASN A 216 13.53 -13.56 -10.12
N PRO A 217 13.88 -12.85 -9.03
CA PRO A 217 15.14 -13.07 -8.33
C PRO A 217 15.12 -14.39 -7.54
N HIS A 218 15.72 -15.42 -8.12
CA HIS A 218 16.00 -16.68 -7.42
C HIS A 218 17.48 -16.79 -7.07
N SER A 219 17.76 -17.36 -5.89
CA SER A 219 19.10 -17.78 -5.49
C SER A 219 19.06 -19.16 -4.87
N ILE A 220 20.21 -19.82 -4.76
CA ILE A 220 20.32 -21.17 -4.14
C ILE A 220 19.79 -21.19 -2.69
N VAL A 221 19.75 -20.04 -2.01
CA VAL A 221 19.45 -19.91 -0.57
C VAL A 221 18.13 -19.14 -0.31
N LEU A 222 17.48 -18.64 -1.36
CA LEU A 222 16.25 -17.85 -1.27
C LEU A 222 15.44 -18.02 -2.56
N ASP A 223 14.21 -18.49 -2.40
CA ASP A 223 13.23 -18.57 -3.47
C ASP A 223 12.27 -17.40 -3.34
N THR A 224 11.89 -16.82 -4.47
CA THR A 224 10.94 -15.71 -4.54
C THR A 224 9.71 -16.17 -5.31
N GLU A 225 8.53 -15.94 -4.76
CA GLU A 225 7.29 -16.19 -5.47
C GLU A 225 7.22 -15.32 -6.73
N ASN A 226 6.65 -15.86 -7.81
CA ASN A 226 6.58 -15.13 -9.07
C ASN A 226 5.58 -13.97 -9.04
N ASN A 227 4.60 -14.07 -8.15
CA ASN A 227 3.55 -13.06 -8.00
C ASN A 227 4.02 -11.97 -7.04
N LEU A 228 3.78 -10.73 -7.43
CA LEU A 228 3.91 -9.53 -6.60
C LEU A 228 2.50 -8.96 -6.39
N GLU A 229 2.20 -8.59 -5.16
CA GLU A 229 1.01 -7.78 -4.89
C GLU A 229 1.37 -6.30 -5.04
N VAL A 230 0.50 -5.55 -5.70
CA VAL A 230 0.51 -4.09 -5.71
C VAL A 230 -0.68 -3.64 -4.90
N ARG A 231 -0.46 -2.74 -3.95
CA ARG A 231 -1.52 -2.18 -3.13
C ARG A 231 -1.55 -0.67 -3.22
N LEU A 232 -2.72 -0.13 -3.51
CA LEU A 232 -3.02 1.29 -3.49
C LEU A 232 -3.63 1.63 -2.12
N GLU A 233 -3.12 2.65 -1.46
CA GLU A 233 -3.67 3.22 -0.23
C GLU A 233 -3.75 4.73 -0.44
N LEU A 234 -4.81 5.19 -1.10
CA LEU A 234 -4.94 6.55 -1.63
C LEU A 234 -5.94 7.36 -0.81
N VAL A 235 -5.56 8.58 -0.46
CA VAL A 235 -6.46 9.61 0.04
C VAL A 235 -6.56 10.70 -1.02
N LEU A 236 -7.78 11.11 -1.35
CA LEU A 236 -8.05 12.13 -2.34
C LEU A 236 -8.87 13.27 -1.74
N SER A 237 -8.58 14.49 -2.19
CA SER A 237 -9.33 15.70 -1.83
C SER A 237 -9.65 16.56 -3.06
N LYS A 238 -10.70 17.36 -2.98
CA LYS A 238 -11.04 18.37 -4.00
C LYS A 238 -10.12 19.59 -3.94
#